data_AF-A0A4V2Z401-F1
#
_entry.id   AF-A0A4V2Z401-F1
#
_cell.length_a   1.000
_cell.length_b   1.000
_cell.length_c   1.000
_cell.angle_alpha   90.00
_cell.angle_beta   90.00
_cell.angle_gamma   90.00
#
_symmetry.space_group_name_H-M   'P 1'
#
loop_
_entity.id
_entity.type
_entity.pdbx_description
1 polymer ?
#
loop_
_entity_poly.entity_id
_entity_poly.type
_entity_poly.pdbx_seq_one_letter_code
_entity_poly.pdbx_strand_id
1 'polypeptide(L)'
;MTDINPPLLETKQIVKATVFALVLGSVLFVTAVLPAEYGIDPLGTGKSLGFSRLYLPDSPVGIATIETDGPKSYPPLKLEELGSGPDVPIPREVDNPAPAKQFELRQDSVTIRVPAGKGLEYKINVLKYGQVKYEWVTNKGVLYFDFHGEPKQANPGKDEFFESYTSAYSGNMIGTFLAPFEGRHGWYFKNKTDKEVVVSLRIRGEYKLDSKE
;
A
#
# COMPACT_ATOMS: atom_id res chain seq x y z
N MET A 1 33.35 -46.75 -17.70
CA MET A 1 32.05 -46.29 -17.16
C MET A 1 31.67 -47.28 -16.08
N THR A 2 31.67 -46.87 -14.81
CA THR A 2 31.23 -47.75 -13.72
C THR A 2 29.71 -47.77 -13.71
N ASP A 3 29.13 -48.92 -14.04
CA ASP A 3 27.69 -49.16 -13.96
C ASP A 3 27.24 -49.07 -12.50
N ILE A 4 26.59 -47.97 -12.14
CA ILE A 4 25.91 -47.84 -10.85
C ILE A 4 24.58 -48.57 -11.02
N ASN A 5 24.48 -49.79 -10.50
CA ASN A 5 23.24 -50.55 -10.49
C ASN A 5 22.48 -50.18 -9.20
N PRO A 6 21.41 -49.35 -9.26
CA PRO A 6 20.69 -48.96 -8.06
C PRO A 6 20.02 -50.21 -7.45
N PRO A 7 20.02 -50.36 -6.11
CA PRO A 7 19.39 -51.51 -5.47
C PRO A 7 17.90 -51.54 -5.80
N LEU A 8 17.43 -52.67 -6.35
CA LEU A 8 16.02 -52.91 -6.64
C LEU A 8 15.26 -53.06 -5.33
N LEU A 9 14.47 -52.05 -4.97
CA LEU A 9 13.66 -52.06 -3.75
C LEU A 9 12.53 -53.09 -3.89
N GLU A 10 12.40 -53.97 -2.91
CA GLU A 10 11.30 -54.93 -2.90
C GLU A 10 9.96 -54.25 -2.61
N THR A 11 8.87 -54.73 -3.20
CA THR A 11 7.51 -54.18 -3.00
C THR A 11 7.14 -54.03 -1.51
N LYS A 12 7.57 -54.98 -0.66
CA LYS A 12 7.33 -54.93 0.79
C LYS A 12 8.08 -53.79 1.47
N GLN A 13 9.28 -53.46 1.00
CA GLN A 13 10.07 -52.34 1.51
C GLN A 13 9.42 -51.02 1.11
N ILE A 14 8.94 -50.92 -0.14
CA ILE A 14 8.22 -49.75 -0.64
C ILE A 14 6.96 -49.51 0.19
N VAL A 15 6.12 -50.53 0.39
CA VAL A 15 4.88 -50.40 1.18
C VAL A 15 5.17 -49.95 2.61
N LYS A 16 6.18 -50.53 3.28
CA LYS A 16 6.57 -50.12 4.63
C LYS A 16 7.04 -48.67 4.68
N ALA A 17 7.87 -48.26 3.73
CA ALA A 17 8.37 -46.89 3.63
C ALA A 17 7.23 -45.89 3.39
N THR A 18 6.27 -46.22 2.52
CA THR A 18 5.10 -45.37 2.24
C THR A 18 4.21 -45.21 3.47
N VAL A 19 3.90 -46.30 4.19
CA VAL A 19 3.11 -46.22 5.42
C VAL A 19 3.84 -45.40 6.48
N PHE A 20 5.14 -45.61 6.64
CA PHE A 20 5.93 -44.83 7.59
C PHE A 20 5.95 -43.34 7.25
N ALA A 21 6.14 -42.99 5.97
CA ALA A 21 6.12 -41.61 5.51
C ALA A 21 4.75 -40.95 5.73
N LEU A 22 3.66 -41.69 5.50
CA LEU A 22 2.30 -41.19 5.73
C LEU A 22 2.03 -40.90 7.21
N VAL A 23 2.48 -41.80 8.09
CA VAL A 23 2.38 -41.60 9.55
C VAL A 23 3.21 -40.40 9.98
N LEU A 24 4.47 -40.32 9.56
CA LEU A 24 5.37 -39.20 9.91
C LEU A 24 4.81 -37.86 9.41
N GLY A 25 4.33 -37.84 8.16
CA GLY A 25 3.71 -36.66 7.56
C GLY A 25 2.46 -36.22 8.32
N SER A 26 1.62 -37.17 8.76
CA SER A 26 0.42 -36.87 9.57
C SER A 26 0.80 -36.28 10.92
N VAL A 27 1.84 -36.82 11.58
CA VAL A 27 2.35 -36.29 12.85
C VAL A 27 2.87 -34.86 12.68
N LEU A 28 3.70 -34.61 11.68
CA LEU A 28 4.22 -33.27 11.38
C LEU A 28 3.10 -32.29 11.03
N PHE A 29 2.12 -32.74 10.25
CA PHE A 29 0.98 -31.93 9.87
C PHE A 29 0.21 -31.44 11.10
N VAL A 30 -0.10 -32.33 12.03
CA VAL A 30 -0.88 -31.98 13.23
C VAL A 30 -0.07 -31.19 14.25
N THR A 31 1.22 -31.50 14.42
CA THR A 31 2.04 -30.92 15.50
C THR A 31 2.72 -29.61 15.14
N ALA A 32 3.02 -29.38 13.86
CA ALA A 32 3.78 -28.23 13.38
C ALA A 32 3.04 -27.41 12.31
N VAL A 33 2.50 -28.06 11.27
CA VAL A 33 1.87 -27.35 10.14
C VAL A 33 0.54 -26.70 10.54
N LEU A 34 -0.35 -27.44 11.20
CA LEU A 34 -1.64 -26.91 11.65
C LEU A 34 -1.47 -25.70 12.58
N PRO A 35 -0.59 -25.72 13.60
CA PRO A 35 -0.38 -24.54 14.44
C PRO A 35 0.33 -23.39 13.75
N ALA A 36 1.25 -23.65 12.81
CA ALA A 36 2.05 -22.60 12.15
C ALA A 36 1.31 -21.92 10.99
N GLU A 37 0.59 -22.67 10.17
CA GLU A 37 -0.05 -22.17 8.95
C GLU A 37 -1.52 -21.82 9.17
N TYR A 38 -2.21 -22.60 10.02
CA TYR A 38 -3.67 -22.51 10.18
C TYR A 38 -4.10 -22.02 11.57
N GLY A 39 -3.17 -21.85 12.52
CA GLY A 39 -3.47 -21.42 13.89
C GLY A 39 -4.25 -22.45 14.71
N ILE A 40 -4.42 -23.67 14.19
CA ILE A 40 -5.16 -24.76 14.82
C ILE A 40 -4.14 -25.60 15.59
N ASP A 41 -4.23 -25.61 16.93
CA ASP A 41 -3.29 -26.36 17.79
C ASP A 41 -4.02 -27.42 18.62
N PRO A 42 -4.39 -28.57 18.01
CA PRO A 42 -5.22 -29.58 18.66
C PRO A 42 -4.47 -30.35 19.76
N LEU A 43 -3.14 -30.39 19.68
CA LEU A 43 -2.27 -31.09 20.64
C LEU A 43 -1.58 -30.14 21.63
N GLY A 44 -1.70 -28.83 21.47
CA GLY A 44 -1.00 -27.83 22.29
C GLY A 44 0.50 -27.72 21.99
N THR A 45 1.01 -28.47 21.02
CA THR A 45 2.43 -28.48 20.64
C THR A 45 2.84 -27.17 19.99
N GLY A 46 1.91 -26.50 19.30
CA GLY A 46 2.15 -25.18 18.71
C GLY A 46 2.51 -24.12 19.74
N LYS A 47 1.81 -24.08 20.87
CA LYS A 47 2.14 -23.19 21.99
C LYS A 47 3.43 -23.61 22.70
N SER A 48 3.61 -24.91 22.94
CA SER A 48 4.77 -25.43 23.69
C SER A 48 6.09 -25.29 22.93
N LEU A 49 6.08 -25.52 21.62
CA LEU A 49 7.28 -25.47 20.76
C LEU A 49 7.44 -24.11 20.06
N GLY A 50 6.43 -23.24 20.15
CA GLY A 50 6.46 -21.88 19.59
C GLY A 50 6.00 -21.76 18.14
N PHE A 51 5.52 -22.84 17.50
CA PHE A 51 5.01 -22.80 16.12
C PHE A 51 3.78 -21.90 15.96
N SER A 52 2.94 -21.76 16.99
CA SER A 52 1.79 -20.84 16.95
C SER A 52 2.17 -19.36 16.81
N ARG A 53 3.45 -19.00 17.01
CA ARG A 53 3.95 -17.63 16.78
C ARG A 53 4.17 -17.32 15.30
N LEU A 54 4.24 -18.35 14.47
CA LEU A 54 4.41 -18.24 13.02
C LEU A 54 3.06 -18.04 12.32
N TYR A 55 1.97 -18.41 12.98
CA TYR A 55 0.63 -18.18 12.47
C TYR A 55 0.31 -16.69 12.40
N LEU A 56 0.17 -16.23 11.17
CA LEU A 56 -0.36 -14.92 10.82
C LEU A 56 -1.81 -15.15 10.41
N PRO A 57 -2.82 -14.80 11.22
CA PRO A 57 -4.19 -14.81 10.73
C PRO A 57 -4.28 -13.92 9.49
N ASP A 58 -5.20 -14.22 8.55
CA ASP A 58 -5.58 -13.38 7.41
C ASP A 58 -6.28 -12.09 7.87
N SER A 59 -5.69 -11.42 8.86
CA SER A 59 -6.13 -10.18 9.44
C SER A 59 -4.91 -9.28 9.51
N PRO A 60 -4.99 -8.10 8.88
CA PRO A 60 -3.85 -7.21 8.71
C PRO A 60 -3.29 -6.84 10.08
N VAL A 61 -1.98 -7.02 10.22
CA VAL A 61 -1.19 -6.53 11.34
C VAL A 61 -1.55 -5.06 11.61
N GLY A 62 -2.17 -4.79 12.76
CA GLY A 62 -2.08 -3.51 13.47
C GLY A 62 -2.47 -2.25 12.71
N ILE A 63 -3.46 -2.30 11.82
CA ILE A 63 -4.21 -1.13 11.38
C ILE A 63 -5.57 -1.30 12.03
N ALA A 64 -6.03 -0.31 12.79
CA ALA A 64 -7.39 -0.29 13.33
C ALA A 64 -8.34 -0.83 12.26
N THR A 65 -9.09 -1.89 12.57
CA THR A 65 -10.18 -2.36 11.73
C THR A 65 -11.01 -1.13 11.40
N ILE A 66 -10.91 -0.68 10.14
CA ILE A 66 -11.65 0.47 9.68
C ILE A 66 -13.11 0.01 9.75
N GLU A 67 -13.81 0.44 10.79
CA GLU A 67 -15.26 0.34 10.84
C GLU A 67 -15.77 1.18 9.68
N THR A 68 -16.03 0.50 8.56
CA THR A 68 -16.81 1.05 7.48
C THR A 68 -18.26 0.94 7.94
N ASP A 69 -18.93 2.09 8.09
CA ASP A 69 -20.37 2.17 8.34
C ASP A 69 -21.13 1.45 7.20
N GLY A 70 -21.32 0.14 7.32
CA GLY A 70 -22.00 -0.72 6.36
C GLY A 70 -21.43 -0.70 4.93
N PRO A 71 -22.06 -1.42 3.99
CA PRO A 71 -21.71 -1.34 2.57
C PRO A 71 -22.24 -0.01 1.99
N LYS A 72 -21.54 1.11 2.27
CA LYS A 72 -21.70 2.31 1.44
C LYS A 72 -21.11 2.01 0.07
N SER A 73 -22.00 1.82 -0.91
CA SER A 73 -21.60 1.72 -2.32
C SER A 73 -21.16 3.10 -2.81
N TYR A 74 -19.94 3.17 -3.34
CA TYR A 74 -19.43 4.36 -4.01
C TYR A 74 -19.61 4.18 -5.52
N PRO A 75 -20.02 5.24 -6.25
CA PRO A 75 -20.14 5.15 -7.70
C PRO A 75 -18.76 4.84 -8.31
N PRO A 76 -18.70 4.03 -9.37
CA PRO A 76 -17.44 3.77 -10.07
C PRO A 76 -16.90 5.08 -10.63
N LEU A 77 -15.60 5.31 -10.43
CA LEU A 77 -14.89 6.43 -11.04
C LEU A 77 -14.67 6.14 -12.51
N LYS A 78 -14.69 7.21 -13.32
CA LYS A 78 -14.52 7.12 -14.77
C LYS A 78 -13.18 7.68 -15.20
N LEU A 79 -12.71 7.26 -16.37
CA LEU A 79 -11.42 7.70 -16.91
C LEU A 79 -11.41 9.21 -17.19
N GLU A 80 -12.55 9.76 -17.62
CA GLU A 80 -12.69 11.18 -17.98
C GLU A 80 -12.68 12.12 -16.75
N GLU A 81 -12.76 11.56 -15.54
CA GLU A 81 -12.73 12.31 -14.28
C GLU A 81 -11.29 12.42 -13.70
N LEU A 82 -10.30 11.81 -14.35
CA LEU A 82 -8.92 11.76 -13.87
C LEU A 82 -8.08 12.90 -14.48
N GLY A 83 -7.50 13.75 -13.62
CA GLY A 83 -6.58 14.81 -14.03
C GLY A 83 -7.25 15.99 -14.73
N SER A 84 -6.42 16.80 -15.40
CA SER A 84 -6.90 17.93 -16.19
C SER A 84 -7.66 17.49 -17.44
N GLY A 85 -8.65 18.30 -17.84
CA GLY A 85 -9.41 18.07 -19.07
C GLY A 85 -8.56 18.22 -20.34
N PRO A 86 -9.04 17.71 -21.49
CA PRO A 86 -8.26 17.68 -22.74
C PRO A 86 -7.90 19.07 -23.30
N ASP A 87 -8.65 20.11 -22.91
CA ASP A 87 -8.43 21.48 -23.36
C ASP A 87 -7.44 22.26 -22.48
N VAL A 88 -6.98 21.67 -21.36
CA VAL A 88 -6.00 22.30 -20.46
C VAL A 88 -4.60 22.07 -21.03
N PRO A 89 -3.86 23.12 -21.43
CA PRO A 89 -2.55 22.96 -22.03
C PRO A 89 -1.54 22.45 -21.00
N ILE A 90 -0.77 21.43 -21.39
CA ILE A 90 0.34 20.92 -20.58
C ILE A 90 1.46 21.99 -20.57
N PRO A 91 1.94 22.41 -19.39
CA PRO A 91 3.03 23.38 -19.29
C PRO A 91 4.33 22.81 -19.85
N ARG A 92 5.08 23.61 -20.62
CA ARG A 92 6.41 23.21 -21.13
C ARG A 92 7.39 22.82 -20.03
N GLU A 93 7.20 23.34 -18.82
CA GLU A 93 8.04 23.06 -17.65
C GLU A 93 7.99 21.58 -17.23
N VAL A 94 6.95 20.83 -17.62
CA VAL A 94 6.89 19.36 -17.46
C VAL A 94 8.07 18.67 -18.14
N ASP A 95 8.51 19.19 -19.29
CA ASP A 95 9.58 18.61 -20.09
C ASP A 95 10.99 19.04 -19.65
N ASN A 96 11.11 19.90 -18.63
CA ASN A 96 12.40 20.28 -18.10
C ASN A 96 13.21 19.03 -17.69
N PRO A 97 14.54 19.03 -17.90
CA PRO A 97 15.38 17.92 -17.49
C PRO A 97 15.38 17.78 -15.96
N ALA A 98 15.55 16.57 -15.46
CA ALA A 98 15.73 16.35 -14.03
C ALA A 98 17.03 17.03 -13.54
N PRO A 99 17.03 17.65 -12.35
CA PRO A 99 18.22 18.26 -11.79
C PRO A 99 19.26 17.20 -11.40
N ALA A 100 20.54 17.60 -11.40
CA ALA A 100 21.64 16.69 -11.03
C ALA A 100 21.64 16.30 -9.55
N LYS A 101 21.04 17.14 -8.68
CA LYS A 101 20.92 16.89 -7.23
C LYS A 101 19.45 16.91 -6.82
N GLN A 102 19.02 15.86 -6.15
CA GLN A 102 17.68 15.74 -5.55
C GLN A 102 17.61 16.46 -4.19
N PHE A 103 16.40 16.61 -3.64
CA PHE A 103 16.24 17.07 -2.26
C PHE A 103 16.80 16.06 -1.26
N GLU A 104 17.16 16.55 -0.07
CA GLU A 104 17.66 15.69 1.00
C GLU A 104 16.60 14.68 1.45
N LEU A 105 17.03 13.45 1.76
CA LEU A 105 16.15 12.42 2.27
C LEU A 105 15.58 12.82 3.63
N ARG A 106 14.26 12.72 3.75
CA ARG A 106 13.54 13.02 4.99
C ARG A 106 12.37 12.08 5.22
N GLN A 107 11.84 12.11 6.43
CA GLN A 107 10.64 11.39 6.80
C GLN A 107 9.76 12.24 7.72
N ASP A 108 8.46 12.26 7.45
CA ASP A 108 7.48 13.04 8.21
C ASP A 108 6.23 12.20 8.45
N SER A 109 5.54 12.50 9.56
CA SER A 109 4.23 11.94 9.91
C SER A 109 3.27 13.09 10.16
N VAL A 110 2.10 13.07 9.53
CA VAL A 110 1.12 14.15 9.55
C VAL A 110 -0.25 13.62 9.91
N THR A 111 -0.98 14.36 10.75
CA THR A 111 -2.38 14.11 11.06
C THR A 111 -3.25 15.14 10.36
N ILE A 112 -4.13 14.68 9.47
CA ILE A 112 -5.04 15.54 8.69
C ILE A 112 -6.47 15.26 9.15
N ARG A 113 -7.14 16.26 9.73
CA ARG A 113 -8.54 16.14 10.16
C ARG A 113 -9.45 16.63 9.04
N VAL A 114 -10.19 15.74 8.40
CA VAL A 114 -11.10 16.07 7.28
C VAL A 114 -12.54 16.17 7.82
N PRO A 115 -13.09 17.39 7.99
CA PRO A 115 -14.43 17.56 8.54
C PRO A 115 -15.51 16.92 7.65
N ALA A 116 -16.67 16.64 8.24
CA ALA A 116 -17.84 16.11 7.52
C ALA A 116 -18.18 16.95 6.28
N GLY A 117 -18.39 16.31 5.13
CA GLY A 117 -18.70 16.96 3.86
C GLY A 117 -17.58 17.82 3.25
N LYS A 118 -16.42 17.97 3.90
CA LYS A 118 -15.33 18.85 3.46
C LYS A 118 -14.23 18.08 2.74
N GLY A 119 -13.44 18.82 1.96
CA GLY A 119 -12.21 18.34 1.34
C GLY A 119 -11.01 19.10 1.91
N LEU A 120 -9.89 18.41 2.05
CA LEU A 120 -8.61 19.00 2.44
C LEU A 120 -7.50 18.41 1.59
N GLU A 121 -6.45 19.19 1.42
CA GLU A 121 -5.31 18.83 0.60
C GLU A 121 -4.02 18.92 1.42
N TYR A 122 -3.11 17.99 1.17
CA TYR A 122 -1.76 18.01 1.72
C TYR A 122 -0.74 17.80 0.60
N LYS A 123 0.16 18.78 0.43
CA LYS A 123 1.14 18.83 -0.66
C LYS A 123 2.58 18.83 -0.13
N ILE A 124 3.46 18.31 -0.96
CA ILE A 124 4.92 18.33 -0.83
C ILE A 124 5.53 18.78 -2.16
N ASN A 125 6.71 19.39 -2.11
CA ASN A 125 7.46 19.73 -3.31
C ASN A 125 8.45 18.60 -3.62
N VAL A 126 8.43 18.10 -4.85
CA VAL A 126 9.32 17.02 -5.33
C VAL A 126 9.94 17.47 -6.65
N LEU A 127 11.25 17.25 -6.81
CA LEU A 127 11.94 17.49 -8.08
C LEU A 127 11.64 16.34 -9.05
N LYS A 128 11.77 16.57 -10.36
CA LYS A 128 11.60 15.51 -11.36
C LYS A 128 12.53 14.33 -11.05
N TYR A 129 11.95 13.13 -11.09
CA TYR A 129 12.56 11.85 -10.70
C TYR A 129 12.95 11.70 -9.23
N GLY A 130 12.58 12.64 -8.36
CA GLY A 130 12.62 12.42 -6.91
C GLY A 130 11.66 11.29 -6.53
N GLN A 131 12.09 10.43 -5.62
CA GLN A 131 11.29 9.28 -5.18
C GLN A 131 10.72 9.49 -3.78
N VAL A 132 9.44 9.15 -3.61
CA VAL A 132 8.71 9.26 -2.34
C VAL A 132 7.95 7.97 -2.05
N LYS A 133 8.21 7.37 -0.89
CA LYS A 133 7.37 6.31 -0.32
C LYS A 133 6.35 6.95 0.60
N TYR A 134 5.11 6.47 0.55
CA TYR A 134 4.04 6.95 1.41
C TYR A 134 3.16 5.83 1.89
N GLU A 135 2.55 6.06 3.04
CA GLU A 135 1.40 5.32 3.52
C GLU A 135 0.42 6.29 4.17
N TRP A 136 -0.87 6.05 4.01
CA TRP A 136 -1.87 6.71 4.83
C TRP A 136 -2.98 5.76 5.23
N VAL A 137 -3.60 6.07 6.36
CA VAL A 137 -4.76 5.36 6.89
C VAL A 137 -5.71 6.35 7.54
N THR A 138 -7.00 6.13 7.34
CA THR A 138 -8.07 6.80 8.09
C THR A 138 -8.29 6.12 9.43
N ASN A 139 -8.68 6.87 10.46
CA ASN A 139 -9.08 6.28 11.74
C ASN A 139 -10.40 5.52 11.64
N LYS A 140 -11.26 5.86 10.66
CA LYS A 140 -12.56 5.24 10.38
C LYS A 140 -13.06 5.66 9.00
N GLY A 141 -13.98 4.87 8.46
CA GLY A 141 -14.65 5.19 7.20
C GLY A 141 -13.72 5.19 5.98
N VAL A 142 -14.27 5.65 4.86
CA VAL A 142 -13.59 5.71 3.56
C VAL A 142 -13.68 7.16 3.07
N LEU A 143 -12.59 7.65 2.48
CA LEU A 143 -12.55 8.94 1.81
C LEU A 143 -12.45 8.72 0.31
N TYR A 144 -13.04 9.62 -0.47
CA TYR A 144 -12.52 9.81 -1.82
C TYR A 144 -11.17 10.50 -1.68
N PHE A 145 -10.16 10.02 -2.39
CA PHE A 145 -8.90 10.71 -2.51
C PHE A 145 -8.47 10.82 -3.96
N ASP A 146 -7.68 11.85 -4.23
CA ASP A 146 -6.94 12.02 -5.48
C ASP A 146 -5.48 12.32 -5.16
N PHE A 147 -4.57 11.44 -5.58
CA PHE A 147 -3.14 11.66 -5.53
C PHE A 147 -2.70 12.26 -6.86
N HIS A 148 -2.30 13.52 -6.85
CA HIS A 148 -2.00 14.28 -8.06
C HIS A 148 -0.78 15.18 -7.90
N GLY A 149 -0.35 15.80 -8.99
CA GLY A 149 0.71 16.79 -8.99
C GLY A 149 0.45 17.96 -9.94
N GLU A 150 1.00 19.11 -9.57
CA GLU A 150 0.96 20.38 -10.30
C GLU A 150 2.42 20.74 -10.64
N PRO A 151 2.77 20.82 -11.94
CA PRO A 151 4.10 21.22 -12.35
C PRO A 151 4.44 22.61 -11.83
N LYS A 152 5.69 22.84 -11.45
CA LYS A 152 6.16 24.17 -11.08
C LYS A 152 6.16 25.06 -12.33
N GLN A 153 5.33 26.10 -12.31
CA GLN A 153 5.23 27.07 -13.40
C GLN A 153 5.84 28.42 -12.99
N ALA A 154 6.51 29.09 -13.94
CA ALA A 154 6.99 30.46 -13.72
C ALA A 154 5.86 31.49 -13.76
N ASN A 155 4.85 31.26 -14.62
CA ASN A 155 3.67 32.11 -14.79
C ASN A 155 2.43 31.21 -14.84
N PRO A 156 1.80 30.88 -13.69
CA PRO A 156 0.60 30.06 -13.68
C PRO A 156 -0.56 30.77 -14.38
N GLY A 157 -1.27 30.04 -15.24
CA GLY A 157 -2.47 30.50 -15.93
C GLY A 157 -3.70 30.51 -15.01
N LYS A 158 -4.87 30.84 -15.55
CA LYS A 158 -6.15 30.72 -14.81
C LYS A 158 -6.58 29.26 -14.61
N ASP A 159 -6.28 28.42 -15.60
CA ASP A 159 -6.50 26.98 -15.57
C ASP A 159 -5.15 26.31 -15.34
N GLU A 160 -4.83 26.03 -14.07
CA GLU A 160 -3.57 25.38 -13.69
C GLU A 160 -3.66 23.89 -14.02
N PHE A 161 -2.75 23.41 -14.87
CA PHE A 161 -2.64 22.00 -15.21
C PHE A 161 -2.22 21.20 -13.98
N PHE A 162 -2.93 20.10 -13.74
CA PHE A 162 -2.57 19.06 -12.79
C PHE A 162 -2.76 17.67 -13.42
N GLU A 163 -1.94 16.72 -12.96
CA GLU A 163 -1.96 15.33 -13.36
C GLU A 163 -2.38 14.47 -12.17
N SER A 164 -3.49 13.73 -12.28
CA SER A 164 -3.92 12.77 -11.26
C SER A 164 -3.31 11.40 -11.51
N TYR A 165 -2.55 10.89 -10.55
CA TYR A 165 -1.90 9.58 -10.61
C TYR A 165 -2.84 8.46 -10.15
N THR A 166 -3.68 8.73 -9.16
CA THR A 166 -4.61 7.75 -8.61
C THR A 166 -5.76 8.45 -7.91
N SER A 167 -6.97 8.19 -8.38
CA SER A 167 -8.21 8.55 -7.68
C SER A 167 -8.96 7.30 -7.25
N ALA A 168 -9.38 7.22 -5.98
CA ALA A 168 -10.15 6.08 -5.47
C ALA A 168 -10.93 6.42 -4.19
N TYR A 169 -11.86 5.54 -3.84
CA TYR A 169 -12.46 5.51 -2.51
C TYR A 169 -11.70 4.50 -1.66
N SER A 170 -10.95 4.96 -0.66
CA SER A 170 -10.25 4.06 0.25
C SER A 170 -10.15 4.59 1.68
N GLY A 171 -9.98 3.66 2.63
CA GLY A 171 -9.64 3.95 4.02
C GLY A 171 -8.14 3.86 4.29
N ASN A 172 -7.34 3.30 3.37
CA ASN A 172 -5.89 3.21 3.46
C ASN A 172 -5.22 3.12 2.07
N MET A 173 -3.95 3.49 1.98
CA MET A 173 -3.12 3.28 0.80
C MET A 173 -1.64 3.23 1.18
N ILE A 174 -0.86 2.42 0.46
CA ILE A 174 0.61 2.45 0.48
C ILE A 174 1.13 2.58 -0.95
N GLY A 175 2.24 3.27 -1.15
CA GLY A 175 2.78 3.45 -2.49
C GLY A 175 4.22 3.94 -2.54
N THR A 176 4.83 3.78 -3.70
CA THR A 176 6.07 4.47 -4.07
C THR A 176 5.77 5.32 -5.29
N PHE A 177 6.13 6.59 -5.22
CA PHE A 177 5.92 7.59 -6.26
C PHE A 177 7.26 8.05 -6.82
N LEU A 178 7.33 8.17 -8.14
CA LEU A 178 8.44 8.79 -8.86
C LEU A 178 7.89 10.02 -9.57
N ALA A 179 8.37 11.21 -9.22
CA ALA A 179 7.81 12.44 -9.75
C ALA A 179 8.08 12.57 -11.27
N PRO A 180 7.04 12.70 -12.11
CA PRO A 180 7.21 12.87 -13.56
C PRO A 180 7.70 14.27 -13.93
N PHE A 181 7.54 15.25 -13.04
CA PHE A 181 7.98 16.63 -13.20
C PHE A 181 8.32 17.26 -11.85
N GLU A 182 9.09 18.37 -11.86
CA GLU A 182 9.29 19.21 -10.68
C GLU A 182 8.00 19.95 -10.37
N GLY A 183 7.54 19.90 -9.12
CA GLY A 183 6.30 20.55 -8.74
C GLY A 183 5.78 20.18 -7.36
N ARG A 184 4.54 20.58 -7.11
CA ARG A 184 3.77 20.20 -5.93
C ARG A 184 3.10 18.86 -6.23
N HIS A 185 3.17 17.94 -5.29
CA HIS A 185 2.54 16.61 -5.37
C HIS A 185 1.84 16.35 -4.05
N GLY A 186 0.67 15.74 -4.08
CA GLY A 186 -0.12 15.64 -2.86
C GLY A 186 -1.40 14.87 -2.99
N TRP A 187 -2.06 14.75 -1.84
CA TRP A 187 -3.33 14.05 -1.71
C TRP A 187 -4.41 15.06 -1.40
N TYR A 188 -5.43 15.10 -2.25
CA TYR A 188 -6.73 15.64 -1.91
C TYR A 188 -7.56 14.55 -1.24
N PHE A 189 -8.13 14.83 -0.08
CA PHE A 189 -9.02 13.94 0.66
C PHE A 189 -10.40 14.58 0.79
N LYS A 190 -11.45 13.91 0.29
CA LYS A 190 -12.85 14.33 0.40
C LYS A 190 -13.62 13.41 1.32
N ASN A 191 -14.11 13.98 2.41
CA ASN A 191 -15.02 13.30 3.32
C ASN A 191 -16.47 13.50 2.86
N LYS A 192 -17.10 12.41 2.39
CA LYS A 192 -18.51 12.38 1.99
C LYS A 192 -19.44 11.93 3.13
N THR A 193 -18.90 11.68 4.32
CA THR A 193 -19.66 11.30 5.51
C THR A 193 -20.10 12.52 6.31
N ASP A 194 -20.95 12.27 7.31
CA ASP A 194 -21.52 13.24 8.26
C ASP A 194 -20.67 13.41 9.53
N LYS A 195 -19.53 12.71 9.65
CA LYS A 195 -18.62 12.79 10.80
C LYS A 195 -17.20 13.14 10.36
N GLU A 196 -16.41 13.77 11.22
CA GLU A 196 -14.98 13.97 10.98
C GLU A 196 -14.27 12.62 10.77
N VAL A 197 -13.40 12.57 9.77
CA VAL A 197 -12.45 11.47 9.51
C VAL A 197 -11.04 12.01 9.62
N VAL A 198 -10.17 11.29 10.31
CA VAL A 198 -8.77 11.68 10.53
C VAL A 198 -7.87 10.77 9.72
N VAL A 199 -7.01 11.35 8.89
CA VAL A 199 -5.98 10.65 8.12
C VAL A 199 -4.64 10.76 8.85
N SER A 200 -3.96 9.63 9.02
CA SER A 200 -2.56 9.56 9.44
C SER A 200 -1.72 9.26 8.20
N LEU A 201 -0.90 10.22 7.77
CA LEU A 201 -0.06 10.14 6.57
C LEU A 201 1.41 10.07 6.99
N ARG A 202 2.15 9.10 6.47
CA ARG A 202 3.60 8.96 6.64
C ARG A 202 4.26 9.00 5.28
N ILE A 203 5.32 9.79 5.17
CA ILE A 203 6.01 10.05 3.92
C ILE A 203 7.52 9.95 4.16
N ARG A 204 8.24 9.27 3.27
CA ARG A 204 9.70 9.17 3.28
C ARG A 204 10.26 9.29 1.88
N GLY A 205 11.24 10.17 1.67
CA GLY A 205 11.84 10.34 0.35
C GLY A 205 12.53 11.69 0.16
N GLU A 206 12.69 12.06 -1.11
CA GLU A 206 13.40 13.25 -1.58
C GLU A 206 12.41 14.39 -1.83
N TYR A 207 11.96 15.07 -0.77
CA TYR A 207 10.96 16.12 -0.87
C TYR A 207 11.23 17.31 0.06
N LYS A 208 10.53 18.41 -0.18
CA LYS A 208 10.38 19.52 0.76
C LYS A 208 8.93 19.66 1.20
N LEU A 209 8.72 20.05 2.45
CA LEU A 209 7.37 20.42 2.90
C LEU A 209 6.91 21.65 2.14
N ASP A 210 5.64 21.65 1.72
CA ASP A 210 5.01 22.82 1.12
C ASP A 210 4.69 23.82 2.23
N SER A 211 5.61 24.74 2.50
CA SER A 211 5.34 25.87 3.37
C SER A 211 4.43 26.82 2.60
N LYS A 212 3.20 27.04 3.10
CA LYS A 212 2.40 28.18 2.66
C LYS A 212 3.24 29.44 2.87
N GLU A 213 3.57 30.13 1.78
CA GLU A 213 3.96 31.55 1.83
C GLU A 213 2.76 32.40 2.24
#